data_AF-A0A934PSY8-F1
#
_entry.id   AF-A0A934PSY8-F1
#
_cell.length_a   1.000
_cell.length_b   1.000
_cell.length_c   1.000
_cell.angle_alpha   90.00
_cell.angle_beta   90.00
_cell.angle_gamma   90.00
#
_symmetry.space_group_name_H-M   'P 1'
#
loop_
_entity.id
_entity.type
_entity.pdbx_description
1 polymer ?
#
loop_
_entity_poly.entity_id
_entity_poly.type
_entity_poly.pdbx_seq_one_letter_code
_entity_poly.pdbx_strand_id
1 'polypeptide(L)'
;MSFQKNSNTPALYISNNKIDNAEYNVDKEMIVKKFVEFLKVREGFFNNGSLSKSETQIIIDTIIYSPDFKKLGILVIVKTPTLLQLLPNKNQKWFYNSTFYLGIKQDHGIELKMVGPTFTNEKSFEIASENIREACFKHFIVKKSDIYKFNIDDERF
;
A
#
# COMPACT_ATOMS: atom_id res chain seq x y z
N MET A 1 -19.81 2.11 0.58
CA MET A 1 -19.99 2.85 -0.69
C MET A 1 -18.73 2.56 -1.47
N SER A 2 -18.76 1.93 -2.64
CA SER A 2 -17.50 1.54 -3.31
C SER A 2 -16.59 2.73 -3.57
N PHE A 3 -15.30 2.58 -3.28
CA PHE A 3 -14.28 3.59 -3.59
C PHE A 3 -14.26 3.86 -5.10
N GLN A 4 -14.32 5.15 -5.49
CA GLN A 4 -14.14 5.59 -6.87
C GLN A 4 -12.83 6.37 -6.99
N LYS A 5 -11.88 5.79 -7.74
CA LYS A 5 -10.59 6.42 -8.05
C LYS A 5 -10.85 7.77 -8.75
N ASN A 6 -10.09 8.80 -8.36
CA ASN A 6 -10.07 10.14 -8.98
C ASN A 6 -11.31 11.00 -8.80
N SER A 7 -12.27 10.56 -8.00
CA SER A 7 -13.48 11.34 -7.67
C SER A 7 -13.20 12.71 -7.04
N ASN A 8 -12.06 12.87 -6.36
CA ASN A 8 -11.69 14.08 -5.64
C ASN A 8 -10.44 14.79 -6.20
N THR A 9 -9.77 14.23 -7.22
CA THR A 9 -8.62 14.88 -7.88
C THR A 9 -9.15 15.79 -8.99
N PRO A 10 -8.85 17.10 -9.01
CA PRO A 10 -9.19 17.93 -10.17
C PRO A 10 -8.57 17.34 -11.44
N ALA A 11 -9.33 17.32 -12.54
CA ALA A 11 -8.92 16.64 -13.77
C ALA A 11 -7.55 17.08 -14.32
N LEU A 12 -7.21 18.35 -14.14
CA LEU A 12 -5.93 18.92 -14.56
C LEU A 12 -4.71 18.44 -13.74
N TYR A 13 -4.94 17.75 -12.63
CA TYR A 13 -3.88 17.18 -11.79
C TYR A 13 -3.91 15.65 -11.78
N ILE A 14 -4.81 15.02 -12.53
CA ILE A 14 -4.84 13.55 -12.61
C ILE A 14 -3.62 13.09 -13.41
N SER A 15 -2.79 12.27 -12.79
CA SER A 15 -1.70 11.59 -13.50
C SER A 15 -2.27 10.71 -14.63
N ASN A 16 -1.86 11.01 -15.86
CA ASN A 16 -2.23 10.24 -17.06
C ASN A 16 -1.13 9.25 -17.47
N ASN A 17 -0.18 8.97 -16.58
CA ASN A 17 0.95 8.09 -16.86
C ASN A 17 0.45 6.70 -17.22
N LYS A 18 0.96 6.18 -18.33
CA LYS A 18 0.77 4.79 -18.74
C LYS A 18 2.10 4.08 -18.62
N ILE A 19 2.13 3.08 -17.76
CA ILE A 19 3.26 2.16 -17.59
C ILE A 19 3.02 0.95 -18.52
N ASP A 20 4.09 0.43 -19.11
CA ASP A 20 4.01 -0.83 -19.83
C ASP A 20 3.78 -2.00 -18.86
N ASN A 21 3.08 -3.04 -19.30
CA ASN A 21 2.77 -4.20 -18.46
C ASN A 21 4.03 -4.98 -18.05
N ALA A 22 5.06 -5.05 -18.90
CA ALA A 22 6.30 -5.72 -18.56
C ALA A 22 7.05 -4.95 -17.48
N GLU A 23 7.16 -3.62 -17.62
CA GLU A 23 7.76 -2.76 -16.60
C GLU A 23 7.00 -2.82 -15.27
N TYR A 24 5.67 -2.79 -15.32
CA TYR A 24 4.82 -2.94 -14.13
C TYR A 24 5.09 -4.25 -13.39
N ASN A 25 5.25 -5.36 -14.13
CA ASN A 25 5.53 -6.66 -13.53
C ASN A 25 6.92 -6.72 -12.91
N VAL A 26 7.93 -6.14 -13.57
CA VAL A 26 9.30 -6.03 -13.01
C VAL A 26 9.28 -5.25 -11.70
N ASP A 27 8.62 -4.09 -11.68
CA ASP A 27 8.52 -3.26 -10.47
C ASP A 27 7.75 -3.97 -9.36
N LYS A 28 6.64 -4.65 -9.69
CA LYS A 28 5.88 -5.47 -8.74
C LYS A 28 6.72 -6.57 -8.12
N GLU A 29 7.50 -7.31 -8.91
CA GLU A 29 8.40 -8.35 -8.40
C GLU A 29 9.47 -7.78 -7.47
N MET A 30 10.07 -6.66 -7.86
CA MET A 30 11.08 -5.97 -7.06
C MET A 30 10.53 -5.51 -5.71
N ILE A 31 9.32 -4.91 -5.71
CA ILE A 31 8.61 -4.49 -4.50
C ILE A 31 8.29 -5.69 -3.60
N VAL A 32 7.76 -6.78 -4.17
CA VAL A 32 7.42 -7.99 -3.41
C VAL A 32 8.67 -8.61 -2.78
N LYS A 33 9.78 -8.69 -3.52
CA LYS A 33 11.08 -9.16 -2.96
C LYS A 33 11.48 -8.32 -1.75
N LYS A 34 11.36 -6.99 -1.85
CA LYS A 34 11.71 -6.09 -0.74
C LYS A 34 10.80 -6.25 0.48
N PHE A 35 9.49 -6.43 0.28
CA PHE A 35 8.57 -6.71 1.40
C PHE A 35 8.80 -8.08 2.03
N VAL A 36 9.18 -9.09 1.26
CA VAL A 36 9.59 -10.39 1.81
C VAL A 36 10.86 -10.25 2.65
N GLU A 37 11.81 -9.40 2.27
CA GLU A 37 12.96 -9.06 3.13
C GLU A 37 12.51 -8.44 4.44
N PHE A 38 11.66 -7.40 4.40
CA PHE A 38 11.13 -6.76 5.62
C PHE A 38 10.38 -7.75 6.53
N LEU A 39 9.59 -8.66 5.96
CA LEU A 39 8.93 -9.73 6.72
C LEU A 39 9.95 -10.71 7.34
N LYS A 40 11.05 -11.00 6.65
CA LYS A 40 12.11 -11.87 7.16
C LYS A 40 12.85 -11.24 8.34
N VAL A 41 13.16 -9.95 8.27
CA VAL A 41 13.93 -9.22 9.29
C VAL A 41 13.07 -8.51 10.34
N ARG A 42 11.74 -8.59 10.24
CA ARG A 42 10.78 -7.96 11.16
C ARG A 42 10.87 -6.43 11.17
N GLU A 43 10.97 -5.83 10.00
CA GLU A 43 11.16 -4.37 9.88
C GLU A 43 9.85 -3.62 9.62
N GLY A 44 9.70 -2.45 10.27
CA GLY A 44 8.59 -1.53 10.04
C GLY A 44 7.22 -2.17 10.27
N PHE A 45 6.33 -2.05 9.27
CA PHE A 45 5.00 -2.65 9.25
C PHE A 45 4.99 -4.17 9.53
N PHE A 46 6.10 -4.86 9.24
CA PHE A 46 6.21 -6.32 9.39
C PHE A 46 6.74 -6.78 10.75
N ASN A 47 7.00 -5.85 11.69
CA ASN A 47 7.43 -6.16 13.06
C ASN A 47 6.30 -6.74 13.95
N ASN A 48 5.09 -6.92 13.42
CA ASN A 48 4.00 -7.53 14.17
C ASN A 48 4.21 -9.05 14.29
N GLY A 49 4.22 -9.55 15.53
CA GLY A 49 4.42 -10.98 15.84
C GLY A 49 3.38 -11.92 15.22
N SER A 50 2.18 -11.42 14.90
CA SER A 50 1.13 -12.20 14.24
C SER A 50 1.41 -12.49 12.77
N LEU A 51 2.32 -11.74 12.12
CA LEU A 51 2.69 -11.97 10.73
C LEU A 51 3.71 -13.11 10.68
N SER A 52 3.40 -14.29 10.17
CA SER A 52 4.40 -15.37 10.01
C SER A 52 5.04 -15.36 8.61
N LYS A 53 6.29 -15.80 8.48
CA LYS A 53 6.97 -15.86 7.17
C LYS A 53 6.31 -16.85 6.20
N SER A 54 5.65 -17.88 6.72
CA SER A 54 5.10 -19.00 5.95
C SER A 54 3.62 -18.87 5.64
N GLU A 55 2.85 -18.13 6.44
CA GLU A 55 1.39 -18.03 6.28
C GLU A 55 0.91 -16.62 5.92
N THR A 56 1.78 -15.62 6.02
CA THR A 56 1.49 -14.25 5.61
C THR A 56 1.59 -14.12 4.09
N GLN A 57 0.51 -13.67 3.47
CA GLN A 57 0.49 -13.34 2.05
C GLN A 57 0.59 -11.82 1.87
N ILE A 58 1.58 -11.37 1.09
CA ILE A 58 1.76 -9.97 0.72
C ILE A 58 1.05 -9.73 -0.60
N ILE A 59 0.19 -8.72 -0.65
CA ILE A 59 -0.63 -8.35 -1.79
C ILE A 59 -0.32 -6.89 -2.13
N ILE A 60 0.14 -6.64 -3.35
CA ILE A 60 0.26 -5.27 -3.88
C ILE A 60 -1.10 -4.88 -4.43
N ASP A 61 -1.78 -3.95 -3.75
CA ASP A 61 -3.12 -3.50 -4.13
C ASP A 61 -3.07 -2.49 -5.27
N THR A 62 -2.19 -1.49 -5.17
CA THR A 62 -2.05 -0.42 -6.14
C THR A 62 -0.59 0.06 -6.19
N ILE A 63 -0.08 0.29 -7.39
CA ILE A 63 1.17 1.03 -7.65
C ILE A 63 0.81 2.30 -8.45
N ILE A 64 1.33 3.44 -8.01
CA ILE A 64 1.17 4.73 -8.67
C ILE A 64 2.56 5.25 -9.02
N TYR A 65 2.71 5.84 -10.20
CA TYR A 65 3.99 6.28 -10.74
C TYR A 65 4.03 7.80 -10.79
N SER A 66 5.14 8.38 -10.31
CA SER A 66 5.46 9.77 -10.61
C SER A 66 5.63 9.99 -12.13
N PRO A 67 5.52 11.23 -12.62
CA PRO A 67 5.70 11.55 -14.05
C PRO A 67 7.03 11.08 -14.66
N ASP A 68 8.09 11.04 -13.86
CA ASP A 68 9.42 10.58 -14.28
C ASP A 68 9.65 9.08 -14.06
N PHE A 69 8.63 8.35 -13.57
CA PHE A 69 8.66 6.94 -13.19
C PHE A 69 9.71 6.57 -12.14
N LYS A 70 10.36 7.54 -11.48
CA LYS A 70 11.42 7.26 -10.48
C LYS A 70 10.86 7.06 -9.08
N LYS A 71 9.70 7.61 -8.76
CA LYS A 71 9.03 7.46 -7.46
C LYS A 71 7.75 6.67 -7.62
N LEU A 72 7.48 5.80 -6.66
CA LEU A 72 6.33 4.92 -6.64
C LEU A 72 5.50 5.13 -5.37
N GLY A 73 4.20 5.30 -5.52
CA GLY A 73 3.25 5.14 -4.43
C GLY A 73 2.74 3.71 -4.37
N ILE A 74 2.91 3.00 -3.25
CA ILE A 74 2.62 1.56 -3.13
C ILE A 74 1.66 1.31 -1.99
N LEU A 75 0.43 0.87 -2.33
CA LEU A 75 -0.53 0.36 -1.35
C LEU A 75 -0.31 -1.14 -1.19
N VAL A 76 -0.01 -1.57 0.03
CA VAL A 76 0.24 -2.97 0.37
C VAL A 76 -0.80 -3.47 1.35
N ILE A 77 -1.28 -4.69 1.11
CA ILE A 77 -2.19 -5.43 1.97
C ILE A 77 -1.51 -6.73 2.35
N VAL A 78 -1.62 -7.10 3.61
CA VAL A 78 -1.08 -8.33 4.17
C VAL A 78 -2.23 -9.15 4.71
N LYS A 79 -2.38 -10.37 4.20
CA LYS A 79 -3.40 -11.33 4.62
C LYS A 79 -2.75 -12.42 5.46
N THR A 80 -3.31 -12.66 6.64
CA THR A 80 -2.73 -13.57 7.63
C THR A 80 -3.81 -14.39 8.32
N PRO A 81 -3.57 -15.67 8.66
CA PRO A 81 -4.54 -16.47 9.42
C PRO A 81 -4.83 -15.87 10.80
N THR A 82 -6.10 -15.84 11.22
CA THR A 82 -6.50 -15.35 12.56
C THR A 82 -5.94 -16.17 13.70
N LEU A 83 -5.58 -17.44 13.48
CA LEU A 83 -4.93 -18.29 14.47
C LEU A 83 -3.59 -17.74 14.96
N LEU A 84 -2.94 -16.85 14.19
CA LEU A 84 -1.68 -16.20 14.56
C LEU A 84 -1.89 -14.90 15.36
N GLN A 85 -3.13 -14.46 15.56
CA GLN A 85 -3.42 -13.32 16.42
C GLN A 85 -3.20 -13.70 17.88
N LEU A 86 -2.81 -12.72 18.70
CA LEU A 86 -2.72 -12.91 20.15
C LEU A 86 -4.06 -13.39 20.75
N LEU A 87 -5.18 -12.87 20.20
CA LEU A 87 -6.53 -13.31 20.50
C LEU A 87 -7.23 -13.70 19.18
N PRO A 88 -7.21 -14.98 18.79
CA PRO A 88 -7.78 -15.43 17.54
C PRO A 88 -9.28 -15.13 17.43
N ASN A 89 -9.66 -14.45 16.34
CA ASN A 89 -11.08 -14.32 16.01
C ASN A 89 -11.63 -15.65 15.50
N LYS A 90 -12.47 -16.32 16.29
CA LYS A 90 -13.06 -17.62 15.96
C LYS A 90 -14.05 -17.57 14.78
N ASN A 91 -14.58 -16.38 14.45
CA ASN A 91 -15.59 -16.21 13.42
C ASN A 91 -14.98 -15.91 12.04
N GLN A 92 -13.66 -15.78 11.95
CA GLN A 92 -12.96 -15.41 10.72
C GLN A 92 -11.70 -16.25 10.57
N LYS A 93 -11.41 -16.69 9.33
CA LYS A 93 -10.20 -17.48 9.05
C LYS A 93 -8.97 -16.60 8.83
N TRP A 94 -9.18 -15.38 8.32
CA TRP A 94 -8.13 -14.46 7.91
C TRP A 94 -8.41 -13.07 8.46
N PHE A 95 -7.34 -12.33 8.73
CA PHE A 95 -7.39 -10.89 8.97
C PHE A 95 -6.45 -10.20 7.98
N TYR A 96 -6.72 -8.92 7.74
CA TYR A 96 -6.02 -8.11 6.76
C TYR A 96 -5.44 -6.87 7.44
N ASN A 97 -4.17 -6.60 7.17
CA ASN A 97 -3.53 -5.34 7.54
C ASN A 97 -3.16 -4.61 6.25
N SER A 98 -3.21 -3.29 6.23
CA SER A 98 -2.81 -2.52 5.05
C SER A 98 -2.04 -1.27 5.44
N THR A 99 -1.15 -0.83 4.56
CA THR A 99 -0.39 0.41 4.75
C THR A 99 0.11 0.97 3.42
N PHE A 100 0.72 2.15 3.47
CA PHE A 100 1.22 2.88 2.31
C PHE A 100 2.74 3.12 2.40
N TYR A 101 3.44 2.79 1.32
CA TYR A 101 4.87 3.01 1.15
C TYR A 101 5.14 3.97 -0.02
N LEU A 102 6.15 4.82 0.16
CA LEU A 102 6.80 5.55 -0.91
C LEU A 102 8.03 4.75 -1.34
N GLY A 103 8.14 4.50 -2.64
CA GLY A 103 9.28 3.85 -3.28
C GLY A 103 10.11 4.82 -4.09
N ILE A 104 11.43 4.66 -4.08
CA ILE A 104 12.35 5.35 -4.98
C ILE A 104 13.12 4.30 -5.75
N LYS A 105 12.95 4.27 -7.08
CA LYS A 105 13.71 3.38 -7.96
C LYS A 105 15.18 3.80 -7.99
N GLN A 106 16.04 2.80 -7.92
CA GLN A 106 17.48 2.90 -8.07
C GLN A 106 17.90 1.98 -9.22
N ASP A 107 19.12 2.14 -9.75
CA ASP A 107 19.59 1.40 -10.93
C ASP A 107 19.45 -0.13 -10.80
N HIS A 108 19.52 -0.66 -9.57
CA HIS A 108 19.45 -2.10 -9.27
C HIS A 108 18.48 -2.46 -8.14
N GLY A 109 17.51 -1.59 -7.84
CA GLY A 109 16.61 -1.85 -6.72
C GLY A 109 15.57 -0.79 -6.47
N ILE A 110 14.92 -0.92 -5.32
CA ILE A 110 13.96 0.05 -4.82
C ILE A 110 14.18 0.28 -3.34
N GLU A 111 14.27 1.54 -2.97
CA GLU A 111 14.19 1.96 -1.58
C GLU A 111 12.72 2.15 -1.21
N LEU A 112 12.27 1.53 -0.11
CA LEU A 112 10.89 1.62 0.35
C LEU A 112 10.84 2.26 1.73
N LYS A 113 10.04 3.32 1.88
CA LYS A 113 9.78 3.99 3.14
C LYS A 113 8.29 3.99 3.44
N MET A 114 7.90 3.48 4.61
CA MET A 114 6.51 3.56 5.06
C MET A 114 6.16 5.01 5.37
N VAL A 115 5.06 5.51 4.80
CA VAL A 115 4.71 6.94 4.92
C VAL A 115 3.24 7.17 5.30
N GLY A 116 2.38 6.16 5.26
CA GLY A 116 0.96 6.44 5.39
C GLY A 116 0.10 5.30 5.87
N PRO A 117 -1.17 5.64 6.14
CA PRO A 117 -1.95 5.17 7.25
C PRO A 117 -1.94 3.65 7.33
N THR A 118 -1.91 3.15 8.55
CA THR A 118 -1.90 1.71 8.80
C THR A 118 -3.28 1.30 9.31
N PHE A 119 -3.89 0.34 8.62
CA PHE A 119 -5.10 -0.33 9.07
C PHE A 119 -4.75 -1.75 9.47
N THR A 120 -5.33 -2.22 10.56
CA THR A 120 -5.01 -3.53 11.13
C THR A 120 -6.26 -4.28 11.51
N ASN A 121 -6.20 -5.61 11.41
CA ASN A 121 -7.29 -6.50 11.79
C ASN A 121 -8.59 -6.26 11.01
N GLU A 122 -8.46 -5.91 9.73
CA GLU A 122 -9.58 -5.77 8.83
C GLU A 122 -10.18 -7.12 8.47
N LYS A 123 -11.50 -7.13 8.29
CA LYS A 123 -12.31 -8.34 8.17
C LYS A 123 -12.25 -8.99 6.79
N SER A 124 -11.90 -8.23 5.76
CA SER A 124 -11.83 -8.70 4.39
C SER A 124 -10.81 -7.90 3.58
N PHE A 125 -10.42 -8.44 2.43
CA PHE A 125 -9.55 -7.76 1.49
C PHE A 125 -10.18 -6.46 0.98
N GLU A 126 -11.48 -6.50 0.68
CA GLU A 126 -12.25 -5.38 0.13
C GLU A 126 -12.27 -4.21 1.11
N ILE A 127 -12.52 -4.48 2.40
CA ILE A 127 -12.51 -3.43 3.44
C ILE A 127 -11.09 -2.86 3.60
N ALA A 128 -10.07 -3.71 3.63
CA ALA A 128 -8.68 -3.26 3.75
C ALA A 128 -8.24 -2.39 2.56
N SER A 129 -8.66 -2.75 1.34
CA SER A 129 -8.41 -2.02 0.10
C SER A 129 -9.19 -0.69 0.05
N GLU A 130 -10.47 -0.70 0.40
CA GLU A 130 -11.31 0.49 0.46
C GLU A 130 -10.77 1.51 1.47
N ASN A 131 -10.45 1.06 2.69
CA ASN A 131 -9.92 1.92 3.75
C ASN A 131 -8.59 2.57 3.37
N ILE A 132 -7.62 1.78 2.86
CA ILE A 132 -6.31 2.34 2.51
C ILE A 132 -6.39 3.28 1.30
N ARG A 133 -7.23 2.97 0.31
CA ARG A 133 -7.47 3.84 -0.85
C ARG A 133 -8.19 5.12 -0.44
N GLU A 134 -9.26 5.03 0.35
CA GLU A 134 -9.94 6.21 0.86
C GLU A 134 -8.99 7.09 1.66
N ALA A 135 -8.12 6.49 2.47
CA ALA A 135 -7.16 7.25 3.24
C ALA A 135 -6.12 7.97 2.35
N CYS A 136 -5.57 7.27 1.35
CA CYS A 136 -4.49 7.81 0.50
C CYS A 136 -4.99 8.71 -0.65
N PHE A 137 -6.19 8.48 -1.17
CA PHE A 137 -6.74 9.27 -2.27
C PHE A 137 -7.75 10.33 -1.82
N LYS A 138 -8.31 10.24 -0.61
CA LYS A 138 -9.27 11.25 -0.11
C LYS A 138 -8.79 11.97 1.15
N HIS A 139 -8.31 11.25 2.17
CA HIS A 139 -8.01 11.91 3.45
C HIS A 139 -6.79 12.84 3.44
N PHE A 140 -5.82 12.64 2.54
CA PHE A 140 -4.72 13.60 2.33
C PHE A 140 -5.17 14.94 1.70
N ILE A 141 -6.43 15.06 1.29
CA ILE A 141 -7.01 16.30 0.75
C ILE A 141 -7.76 17.10 1.85
N VAL A 142 -8.35 16.41 2.82
CA VAL A 142 -9.40 17.00 3.70
C VAL A 142 -8.85 17.56 5.01
N LYS A 143 -7.75 17.03 5.56
CA LYS A 143 -7.08 17.68 6.69
C LYS A 143 -6.19 18.81 6.15
N LYS A 144 -6.60 20.06 6.35
CA LYS A 144 -5.70 21.24 6.37
C LYS A 144 -4.64 21.09 7.47
N SER A 145 -3.81 20.07 7.41
CA SER A 145 -2.52 20.04 8.08
C SER A 145 -1.49 20.37 7.02
N ASP A 146 -0.55 21.25 7.30
CA ASP A 146 0.55 21.57 6.38
C ASP A 146 1.48 20.39 6.07
N ILE A 147 1.19 19.21 6.63
CA ILE A 147 2.03 18.02 6.59
C ILE A 147 1.83 17.23 5.29
N TYR A 148 0.60 17.18 4.73
CA TYR A 148 0.31 16.45 3.49
C TYR A 148 -0.76 17.17 2.68
N LYS A 149 -0.37 17.82 1.57
CA LYS A 149 -1.23 18.71 0.76
C LYS A 149 -1.78 18.08 -0.53
N PHE A 150 -1.61 16.77 -0.72
CA PHE A 150 -1.73 16.20 -2.06
C PHE A 150 -2.47 14.86 -2.07
N ASN A 151 -3.28 14.65 -3.10
CA ASN A 151 -3.80 13.35 -3.48
C ASN A 151 -2.65 12.53 -4.09
N ILE A 152 -2.55 11.24 -3.80
CA ILE A 152 -1.49 10.40 -4.36
C ILE A 152 -1.61 10.22 -5.89
N ASP A 153 -2.80 10.40 -6.48
CA ASP A 153 -2.96 10.42 -7.95
C ASP A 153 -2.72 11.81 -8.56
N ASP A 154 -2.33 12.79 -7.74
CA ASP A 154 -1.97 14.15 -8.19
C ASP A 154 -0.59 14.09 -8.86
N GLU A 155 -0.50 14.53 -10.12
CA GLU A 155 0.77 14.55 -10.87
C GLU A 155 1.85 15.45 -10.25
N ARG A 156 1.46 16.35 -9.33
CA ARG A 156 2.40 17.22 -8.59
C ARG A 156 3.03 16.51 -7.39
N PHE A 157 2.56 15.31 -7.05
CA PHE A 157 3.14 14.45 -6.04
C PHE A 157 4.49 13.86 -6.49
#